data_AF-A0A0K0DJJ5-F1
#
_entry.id   AF-A0A0K0DJJ5-F1
#
_cell.length_a   1.000
_cell.length_b   1.000
_cell.length_c   1.000
_cell.angle_alpha   90.00
_cell.angle_beta   90.00
_cell.angle_gamma   90.00
#
_symmetry.space_group_name_H-M   'P 1'
#
loop_
_entity.id
_entity.type
_entity.pdbx_description
1 polymer ?
#
loop_
_entity_poly.entity_id
_entity_poly.type
_entity_poly.pdbx_seq_one_letter_code
_entity_poly.pdbx_strand_id
1 'polypeptide(L)'
;VQADSTLHPEERKRILHLHAEQNRRSALKDGFDMLMDMIPDLHSGGVKPTNAVVLAKGAEYIRHLTALKNEQSSQKVALIEKIAKLNQRIGALQSNLPSSSGVTSTKLEPRAALEAFYDRYIKESSRKDYRFWVVGFVCSNYWIALKVKMKVRMS
;
A
#
# COMPACT_ATOMS: atom_id res chain seq x y z
N VAL A 1 8.84 -32.82 41.38
CA VAL A 1 9.66 -33.86 42.02
C VAL A 1 9.37 -33.83 43.51
N GLN A 2 8.89 -34.95 44.06
CA GLN A 2 8.40 -35.06 45.43
C GLN A 2 9.61 -35.00 46.39
N ALA A 3 9.68 -33.96 47.21
CA ALA A 3 10.81 -33.74 48.11
C ALA A 3 10.73 -34.70 49.29
N ASP A 4 11.56 -35.74 49.24
CA ASP A 4 11.72 -36.76 50.28
C ASP A 4 11.73 -36.13 51.69
N SER A 5 10.80 -36.55 52.53
CA SER A 5 10.55 -35.99 53.87
C SER A 5 11.68 -36.29 54.87
N THR A 6 12.69 -37.06 54.45
CA THR A 6 13.86 -37.44 55.25
C THR A 6 15.04 -36.44 55.15
N LEU A 7 14.97 -35.45 54.26
CA LEU A 7 16.05 -34.48 54.05
C LEU A 7 16.07 -33.37 55.12
N HIS A 8 17.27 -33.11 55.68
CA HIS A 8 17.53 -32.02 56.62
C HIS A 8 17.02 -30.67 56.07
N PRO A 9 16.38 -29.81 56.88
CA PRO A 9 15.75 -28.56 56.42
C PRO A 9 16.64 -27.68 55.54
N GLU A 10 17.95 -27.65 55.82
CA GLU A 10 18.94 -26.90 55.04
C GLU A 10 19.18 -27.48 53.64
N GLU A 11 19.16 -28.81 53.48
CA GLU A 11 19.29 -29.44 52.16
C GLU A 11 18.04 -29.18 51.31
N ARG A 12 16.86 -29.18 51.93
CA ARG A 12 15.60 -28.82 51.25
C ARG A 12 15.63 -27.38 50.72
N LYS A 13 16.11 -26.42 51.53
CA LYS A 13 16.29 -25.02 51.10
C LYS A 13 17.28 -24.91 49.94
N ARG A 14 18.40 -25.61 50.02
CA ARG A 14 19.44 -25.64 48.97
C ARG A 14 18.88 -26.15 47.64
N ILE A 15 18.13 -27.25 47.66
CA ILE A 15 17.49 -27.83 46.47
C ILE A 15 16.48 -26.86 45.85
N LEU A 16 15.62 -26.25 46.67
CA LEU A 16 14.64 -25.27 46.20
C LEU A 16 15.32 -24.06 45.55
N HIS A 17 16.38 -23.54 46.18
CA HIS A 17 17.16 -22.43 45.63
C HIS A 17 17.82 -22.81 44.30
N LEU A 18 18.40 -24.01 44.20
CA LEU A 18 18.99 -24.52 42.97
C LEU A 18 17.94 -24.65 41.84
N HIS A 19 16.75 -25.17 42.14
CA HIS A 19 15.67 -25.28 41.17
C HIS A 19 15.18 -23.91 40.71
N ALA A 20 15.03 -22.95 41.63
CA ALA A 20 14.66 -21.58 41.29
C ALA A 20 15.69 -20.92 40.36
N GLU A 21 16.98 -21.08 40.65
CA GLU A 21 18.06 -20.55 39.81
C GLU A 21 18.11 -21.26 38.44
N GLN A 22 17.89 -22.57 38.40
CA GLN A 22 17.83 -23.32 37.14
C GLN A 22 16.68 -22.83 36.26
N ASN A 23 15.48 -22.62 36.84
CA ASN A 23 14.34 -22.06 36.12
C ASN A 23 14.64 -20.65 35.60
N ARG A 24 15.27 -19.80 36.43
CA ARG A 24 15.71 -18.46 36.02
C ARG A 24 16.69 -18.50 34.84
N ARG A 25 17.64 -19.43 34.86
CA ARG A 25 18.62 -19.62 33.76
C ARG A 25 17.97 -20.14 32.49
N SER A 26 17.00 -21.05 32.59
CA SER A 26 16.24 -21.54 31.44
C SER A 26 15.45 -20.40 30.79
N ALA A 27 14.71 -19.61 31.57
CA ALA A 27 13.98 -18.45 31.05
C ALA A 27 14.90 -17.42 30.37
N LEU A 28 16.10 -17.20 30.92
CA LEU A 28 17.08 -16.32 30.29
C LEU A 28 17.55 -16.87 28.95
N LYS A 29 17.84 -18.17 28.87
CA LYS A 29 18.25 -18.84 27.64
C LYS A 29 17.17 -18.73 26.56
N ASP A 30 15.91 -18.99 26.92
CA ASP A 30 14.78 -18.88 25.99
C ASP A 30 14.65 -17.45 25.45
N GLY A 31 14.83 -16.44 26.31
CA GLY A 31 14.84 -15.04 25.89
C GLY A 31 15.98 -14.69 24.94
N PHE A 32 17.18 -15.26 25.14
CA PHE A 32 18.30 -15.10 24.20
C PHE A 32 18.01 -15.82 22.87
N ASP A 33 17.45 -17.01 22.89
CA ASP A 33 17.10 -17.76 21.68
C ASP A 33 16.06 -16.98 20.83
N MET A 34 15.05 -16.38 21.46
CA MET A 34 14.11 -15.46 20.78
C MET A 34 14.81 -14.21 20.21
N LEU A 35 15.72 -13.62 20.96
CA LEU A 35 16.46 -12.44 20.51
C LEU A 35 17.33 -12.76 19.29
N MET A 36 17.96 -13.94 19.28
CA MET A 36 18.78 -14.39 18.15
C MET A 36 17.97 -14.64 16.87
N ASP A 37 16.70 -15.05 16.99
CA ASP A 37 15.79 -15.23 15.86
C ASP A 37 15.33 -13.89 15.24
N MET A 38 15.13 -12.87 16.08
CA MET A 38 14.68 -11.53 15.62
C MET A 38 15.79 -10.69 14.97
N ILE A 39 17.06 -10.95 15.30
CA ILE A 39 18.19 -10.15 14.79
C ILE A 39 18.74 -10.79 13.51
N PRO A 40 18.73 -10.08 12.36
CA PRO A 40 19.28 -10.60 11.12
C PRO A 40 20.81 -10.78 11.19
N ASP A 41 21.32 -11.73 10.40
CA ASP A 41 22.76 -11.98 10.16
C ASP A 41 23.62 -12.22 11.42
N LEU A 42 23.00 -12.71 12.49
CA LEU A 42 23.69 -12.91 13.76
C LEU A 42 24.67 -14.10 13.75
N HIS A 43 24.44 -15.08 12.88
CA HIS A 43 25.27 -16.27 12.72
C HIS A 43 26.33 -16.05 11.62
N SER A 44 27.47 -15.47 11.99
CA SER A 44 28.61 -15.36 11.09
C SER A 44 29.41 -16.67 11.08
N GLY A 45 29.38 -17.42 9.98
CA GLY A 45 30.26 -18.58 9.76
C GLY A 45 29.91 -19.85 10.54
N GLY A 46 28.64 -20.06 10.88
CA GLY A 46 28.16 -21.29 11.53
C GLY A 46 28.50 -21.43 13.02
N VAL A 47 29.08 -20.39 13.64
CA VAL A 47 29.39 -20.36 15.07
C VAL A 47 28.27 -19.63 15.82
N LYS A 48 27.85 -20.17 16.97
CA LYS A 48 26.86 -19.52 17.84
C LYS A 48 27.46 -18.24 18.43
N PRO A 49 26.79 -17.08 18.29
CA PRO A 49 27.26 -15.81 18.84
C PRO A 49 27.31 -15.87 20.38
N THR A 50 28.25 -15.13 20.97
CA THR A 50 28.31 -14.98 22.44
C THR A 50 27.20 -14.04 22.93
N ASN A 51 26.74 -14.20 24.18
CA ASN A 51 25.70 -13.34 24.75
C ASN A 51 26.01 -11.84 24.60
N ALA A 52 27.27 -11.45 24.74
CA ALA A 52 27.70 -10.06 24.56
C ALA A 52 27.49 -9.57 23.12
N VAL A 53 27.79 -10.40 22.12
CA VAL A 53 27.57 -10.09 20.71
C VAL A 53 26.08 -9.96 20.40
N VAL A 54 25.26 -10.89 20.91
CA VAL A 54 23.79 -10.85 20.73
C VAL A 54 23.22 -9.53 21.26
N LEU A 55 23.62 -9.11 22.46
CA LEU A 55 23.16 -7.85 23.05
C LEU A 55 23.64 -6.62 22.26
N ALA A 56 24.90 -6.61 21.82
CA ALA A 56 25.45 -5.51 21.04
C ALA A 56 24.73 -5.35 19.69
N LYS A 57 24.52 -6.46 18.98
CA LYS A 57 23.79 -6.49 17.71
C LYS A 57 22.31 -6.17 17.88
N GLY A 58 21.69 -6.61 18.98
CA GLY A 58 20.32 -6.23 19.31
C GLY A 58 20.17 -4.72 19.50
N ALA A 59 21.09 -4.09 20.24
CA ALA A 59 21.08 -2.64 20.42
C ALA A 59 21.30 -1.88 19.11
N GLU A 60 22.20 -2.38 18.25
CA GLU A 60 22.40 -1.84 16.90
C GLU A 60 21.14 -1.95 16.05
N TYR A 61 20.48 -3.10 16.06
CA TYR A 61 19.26 -3.35 15.29
C TYR A 61 18.10 -2.47 15.75
N ILE A 62 17.93 -2.24 17.06
CA ILE A 62 16.94 -1.29 17.59
C ILE A 62 17.18 0.13 17.07
N ARG A 63 18.45 0.59 17.07
CA ARG A 63 18.79 1.92 16.52
C ARG A 63 18.47 2.00 15.03
N HIS A 64 18.81 0.94 14.27
CA HIS A 64 18.49 0.85 12.85
C HIS A 64 16.98 0.92 12.59
N LEU A 65 16.17 0.11 13.30
CA LEU A 65 14.71 0.13 13.17
C LEU A 65 14.11 1.48 13.53
N THR A 66 14.65 2.15 14.55
CA THR A 66 14.21 3.49 14.96
C THR A 66 14.49 4.52 13.86
N ALA A 67 15.69 4.48 13.27
CA ALA A 67 16.05 5.34 12.15
C ALA A 67 15.15 5.08 10.93
N LEU A 68 14.93 3.81 10.58
CA LEU A 68 14.07 3.43 9.46
C LEU A 68 12.62 3.92 9.65
N LYS A 69 12.07 3.77 10.87
CA LYS A 69 10.74 4.28 11.21
C LYS A 69 10.65 5.81 11.03
N ASN A 70 11.67 6.54 11.47
CA ASN A 70 11.71 8.00 11.34
C ASN A 70 11.77 8.44 9.88
N GLU A 71 12.60 7.77 9.07
CA GLU A 71 12.70 8.00 7.64
C GLU A 71 11.36 7.77 6.93
N GLN A 72 10.71 6.62 7.19
CA GLN A 72 9.38 6.33 6.64
C GLN A 72 8.32 7.35 7.06
N SER A 73 8.38 7.85 8.30
CA SER A 73 7.50 8.91 8.79
C SER A 73 7.71 10.21 8.01
N SER A 74 8.97 10.59 7.77
CA SER A 74 9.31 11.78 6.98
C SER A 74 8.82 11.67 5.53
N GLN A 75 9.05 10.50 4.90
CA GLN A 75 8.54 10.22 3.55
C GLN A 75 7.01 10.31 3.46
N LYS A 76 6.30 9.80 4.48
CA LYS A 76 4.84 9.93 4.55
C LYS A 76 4.39 11.39 4.59
N VAL A 77 5.04 12.23 5.40
CA VAL A 77 4.74 13.66 5.48
C VAL A 77 4.97 14.33 4.12
N ALA A 78 6.12 14.07 3.49
CA ALA A 78 6.44 14.61 2.17
C ALA A 78 5.42 14.20 1.09
N LEU A 79 4.91 12.96 1.13
CA LEU A 79 3.84 12.52 0.22
C LEU A 79 2.51 13.23 0.47
N ILE A 80 2.15 13.46 1.74
CA ILE A 80 0.94 14.23 2.11
C ILE A 80 1.04 15.66 1.59
N GLU A 81 2.20 16.31 1.76
CA GLU A 81 2.44 17.65 1.22
C GLU A 81 2.34 17.68 -0.31
N LYS A 82 2.88 16.66 -0.99
CA LYS A 82 2.77 16.52 -2.44
C LYS A 82 1.31 16.38 -2.89
N ILE A 83 0.51 15.59 -2.18
CA ILE A 83 -0.93 15.46 -2.43
C ILE A 83 -1.63 16.81 -2.25
N ALA A 84 -1.36 17.53 -1.15
CA ALA A 84 -1.94 18.83 -0.88
C ALA A 84 -1.60 19.85 -1.99
N LYS A 85 -0.34 19.89 -2.44
CA LYS A 85 0.11 20.75 -3.54
C LYS A 85 -0.58 20.42 -4.86
N LEU A 86 -0.75 19.14 -5.17
CA LEU A 86 -1.48 18.71 -6.38
C LEU A 86 -2.96 19.07 -6.30
N ASN A 87 -3.61 18.85 -5.16
CA ASN A 87 -5.01 19.24 -4.94
C ASN A 87 -5.21 20.75 -5.08
N GLN A 88 -4.30 21.57 -4.54
CA GLN A 88 -4.33 23.02 -4.72
C GLN A 88 -4.23 23.39 -6.21
N ARG A 89 -3.32 22.76 -6.96
CA ARG A 89 -3.16 23.01 -8.40
C ARG A 89 -4.39 22.58 -9.19
N ILE A 90 -5.00 21.45 -8.85
CA ILE A 90 -6.26 20.99 -9.46
C ILE A 90 -7.37 22.00 -9.20
N GLY A 91 -7.54 22.44 -7.94
CA GLY A 91 -8.55 23.44 -7.57
C GLY A 91 -8.36 24.77 -8.32
N ALA A 92 -7.12 25.25 -8.43
CA ALA A 92 -6.81 26.45 -9.21
C ALA A 92 -7.13 26.30 -10.71
N LEU A 93 -6.86 25.13 -11.30
CA LEU A 93 -7.25 24.88 -12.69
C LEU A 93 -8.77 24.87 -12.82
N GLN A 94 -9.46 24.15 -11.95
CA GLN A 94 -10.93 24.04 -11.92
C GLN A 94 -11.62 25.41 -11.77
N SER A 95 -11.07 26.32 -10.95
CA SER A 95 -11.63 27.67 -10.78
C SER A 95 -11.41 28.59 -11.99
N ASN A 96 -10.43 28.29 -12.85
CA ASN A 96 -10.19 29.03 -14.09
C ASN A 96 -11.00 28.49 -15.28
N LEU A 97 -11.75 27.38 -15.13
CA LEU A 97 -12.68 26.96 -16.16
C LEU A 97 -13.94 27.84 -16.11
N PRO A 98 -14.48 28.27 -17.28
CA PRO A 98 -15.74 29.01 -17.32
C PRO A 98 -16.85 28.15 -16.70
N SER A 99 -17.60 28.72 -15.76
CA SER A 99 -18.72 28.10 -15.06
C SER A 99 -19.77 27.59 -16.04
N SER A 100 -19.63 26.34 -16.47
CA SER A 100 -20.72 25.55 -17.02
C SER A 100 -20.75 24.24 -16.24
N SER A 101 -21.71 24.16 -15.31
CA SER A 101 -22.10 22.96 -14.55
C SER A 101 -21.02 22.41 -13.61
N GLY A 102 -21.05 22.65 -12.30
CA GLY A 102 -22.19 22.30 -11.45
C GLY A 102 -22.40 20.79 -11.38
N VAL A 103 -21.35 19.99 -11.13
CA VAL A 103 -21.48 18.52 -11.01
C VAL A 103 -22.08 18.16 -9.64
N THR A 104 -23.40 18.23 -9.56
CA THR A 104 -24.17 17.30 -8.74
C THR A 104 -24.81 16.26 -9.67
N SER A 105 -24.54 14.99 -9.36
CA SER A 105 -25.33 13.83 -9.77
C SER A 105 -25.25 13.32 -11.22
N THR A 106 -25.07 11.99 -11.31
CA THR A 106 -25.55 11.08 -12.37
C THR A 106 -24.99 11.20 -13.79
N LYS A 107 -23.93 10.44 -14.07
CA LYS A 107 -23.71 9.47 -15.18
C LYS A 107 -24.21 9.73 -16.64
N LEU A 108 -24.82 10.84 -17.04
CA LEU A 108 -25.43 10.97 -18.38
C LEU A 108 -25.00 12.20 -19.22
N GLU A 109 -24.48 13.26 -18.61
CA GLU A 109 -24.06 14.49 -19.33
C GLU A 109 -22.74 14.42 -20.15
N PRO A 110 -21.72 13.59 -19.82
CA PRO A 110 -20.48 13.58 -20.60
C PRO A 110 -20.65 13.12 -22.05
N ARG A 111 -21.72 12.38 -22.34
CA ARG A 111 -21.93 11.74 -23.64
C ARG A 111 -22.43 12.73 -24.70
N ALA A 112 -23.40 13.59 -24.36
CA ALA A 112 -23.95 14.57 -25.30
C ALA A 112 -22.92 15.65 -25.66
N ALA A 113 -22.14 16.11 -24.68
CA ALA A 113 -21.05 17.05 -24.91
C ALA A 113 -19.93 16.43 -25.79
N LEU A 114 -19.62 15.15 -25.58
CA LEU A 114 -18.67 14.42 -26.41
C LEU A 114 -19.20 14.23 -27.84
N GLU A 115 -20.48 13.88 -28.01
CA GLU A 115 -21.12 13.77 -29.33
C GLU A 115 -21.09 15.11 -30.08
N ALA A 116 -21.38 16.23 -29.41
CA ALA A 116 -21.30 17.57 -30.02
C ALA A 116 -19.86 17.98 -30.41
N PHE A 117 -18.86 17.62 -29.59
CA PHE A 117 -17.46 17.85 -29.93
C PHE A 117 -17.04 17.00 -31.14
N TYR A 118 -17.47 15.73 -31.18
CA TYR A 118 -17.21 14.82 -32.28
C TYR A 118 -17.80 15.34 -33.59
N ASP A 119 -19.05 15.80 -33.57
CA ASP A 119 -19.72 16.38 -34.74
C ASP A 119 -18.98 17.62 -35.25
N ARG A 120 -18.54 18.50 -34.34
CA ARG A 120 -17.76 19.69 -34.69
C ARG A 120 -16.40 19.31 -35.28
N TYR A 121 -15.72 18.33 -34.69
CA TYR A 121 -14.41 17.85 -35.14
C TYR A 121 -14.48 17.19 -36.52
N ILE A 122 -15.49 16.36 -36.78
CA ILE A 122 -15.73 15.73 -38.09
C ILE A 122 -16.03 16.80 -39.14
N LYS A 123 -16.85 17.80 -38.81
CA LYS A 123 -17.22 18.90 -39.71
C LYS A 123 -16.02 19.79 -40.08
N GLU A 124 -15.12 20.03 -39.13
CA GLU A 124 -13.90 20.81 -39.35
C GLU A 124 -12.82 19.99 -40.09
N SER A 125 -12.69 18.70 -39.76
CA SER A 125 -11.71 17.78 -40.40
C SER A 125 -12.09 17.43 -41.84
N SER A 126 -13.39 17.34 -42.14
CA SER A 126 -13.89 17.08 -43.51
C SER A 126 -13.65 18.24 -44.47
N ARG A 127 -13.29 19.44 -43.99
CA ARG A 127 -12.88 20.58 -44.83
C ARG A 127 -11.42 20.52 -45.28
N LYS A 128 -10.59 19.70 -44.64
CA LYS A 128 -9.13 19.63 -44.89
C LYS A 128 -8.70 18.35 -45.58
N ASP A 129 -9.42 17.24 -45.40
CA ASP A 129 -9.09 15.97 -46.04
C ASP A 129 -10.39 15.23 -46.45
N TYR A 130 -10.58 15.03 -47.75
CA TYR A 130 -11.76 14.38 -48.32
C TYR A 130 -11.93 12.92 -47.86
N ARG A 131 -10.85 12.29 -47.36
CA ARG A 131 -10.88 10.93 -46.81
C ARG A 131 -11.77 10.83 -45.58
N PHE A 132 -11.89 11.90 -44.78
CA PHE A 132 -12.80 11.94 -43.63
C PHE A 132 -14.27 12.06 -44.03
N TRP A 133 -14.58 12.74 -45.14
CA TRP A 133 -15.94 12.79 -45.67
C TRP A 133 -16.44 11.41 -46.10
N VAL A 134 -15.57 10.59 -46.69
CA VAL A 134 -15.90 9.20 -47.08
C VAL A 134 -16.21 8.35 -45.84
N VAL A 135 -15.39 8.43 -44.79
CA VAL A 135 -15.62 7.69 -43.54
C VAL A 135 -16.91 8.16 -42.86
N GLY A 136 -17.16 9.48 -42.80
CA GLY A 136 -18.39 10.04 -42.24
C GLY A 136 -19.65 9.62 -43.02
N PHE A 137 -19.58 9.62 -44.36
CA PHE A 137 -20.67 9.18 -45.22
C PHE A 137 -20.98 7.69 -45.02
N VAL A 138 -19.96 6.83 -44.97
CA VAL A 138 -20.14 5.39 -44.77
C VAL A 138 -20.70 5.09 -43.37
N CYS A 139 -20.18 5.73 -42.32
CA CYS A 139 -20.68 5.56 -40.95
C CYS A 139 -22.13 6.05 -40.78
N SER A 140 -22.49 7.19 -41.38
CA SER A 140 -23.86 7.73 -41.31
C SER A 140 -24.89 6.78 -41.95
N ASN A 141 -24.57 6.25 -43.14
CA ASN A 141 -25.42 5.28 -43.82
C ASN A 141 -25.57 3.97 -43.02
N TYR A 142 -24.48 3.47 -42.42
CA TYR A 142 -24.53 2.30 -41.55
C TYR A 142 -25.37 2.51 -40.29
N TRP A 143 -25.28 3.69 -39.67
CA TRP A 143 -26.07 4.04 -38.48
C TRP A 143 -27.58 4.09 -38.76
N ILE A 144 -27.97 4.68 -39.90
CA ILE A 144 -29.36 4.73 -40.34
C ILE A 144 -29.88 3.32 -40.64
N ALA A 145 -29.11 2.50 -41.35
CA ALA A 145 -29.46 1.12 -41.64
C ALA A 145 -29.63 0.28 -40.35
N LEU A 146 -28.76 0.50 -39.36
CA LEU A 146 -28.85 -0.18 -38.07
C LEU A 146 -30.11 0.25 -37.28
N LYS A 147 -30.45 1.54 -37.28
CA LYS A 147 -31.68 2.05 -36.66
C LYS A 147 -32.93 1.47 -37.30
N VAL A 148 -32.99 1.42 -38.63
CA VAL A 148 -34.13 0.81 -39.36
C VAL A 148 -34.22 -0.68 -39.06
N LYS A 149 -33.09 -1.40 -39.07
CA LYS A 149 -33.06 -2.84 -38.80
C LYS A 149 -33.45 -3.19 -37.36
N MET A 150 -33.08 -2.34 -36.38
CA MET A 150 -33.54 -2.50 -35.00
C MET A 150 -35.03 -2.17 -34.84
N LYS A 151 -35.54 -1.15 -35.54
CA LYS A 151 -36.96 -0.79 -35.50
C LYS A 151 -37.87 -1.86 -36.09
N VAL A 152 -37.45 -2.50 -37.19
CA VAL A 152 -38.18 -3.61 -37.84
C VAL A 152 -38.11 -4.90 -37.03
N ARG A 153 -37.04 -5.14 -36.27
CA ARG A 153 -36.92 -6.34 -35.41
C ARG A 153 -37.73 -6.24 -34.10
N MET A 154 -38.14 -5.03 -33.69
CA MET A 154 -38.92 -4.78 -32.47
C MET A 154 -40.43 -4.62 -32.73
N SER A 155 -40.90 -4.80 -33.96
CA SER A 155 -42.31 -4.73 -34.36
C SER A 155 -42.75 -6.05 -34.98
#